data_AF-A0A086PF84-F1
#
_entry.id   AF-A0A086PF84-F1
#
_cell.length_a   1.000
_cell.length_b   1.000
_cell.length_c   1.000
_cell.angle_alpha   90.00
_cell.angle_beta   90.00
_cell.angle_gamma   90.00
#
_symmetry.space_group_name_H-M   'P 1'
#
loop_
_entity.id
_entity.type
_entity.pdbx_description
1 polymer ?
#
loop_
_entity_poly.entity_id
_entity_poly.type
_entity_poly.pdbx_seq_one_letter_code
_entity_poly.pdbx_strand_id
1 'polypeptide(L)'
;MKYYIPLISAMALSLLSACNNNDEPEVVGGPADPMAERLANAAPVELPPSVKESHQYRCKDNSLIFVDFMSDDKTVNLRTEKDGSPTKLVAAAPGEPFTAEGGYSIEGTGKQITATLPGKSALSCKA
;
A
#
# COMPACT_ATOMS: atom_id res chain seq x y z
N MET A 1 20.78 -72.25 49.85
CA MET A 1 20.48 -72.45 48.41
C MET A 1 19.00 -72.72 48.31
N LYS A 2 18.17 -72.09 47.49
CA LYS A 2 18.34 -71.08 46.44
C LYS A 2 16.89 -70.66 46.14
N TYR A 3 16.53 -69.41 46.40
CA TYR A 3 15.19 -68.87 46.13
C TYR A 3 15.10 -68.53 44.64
N TYR A 4 14.37 -69.32 43.86
CA TYR A 4 14.22 -69.16 42.41
C TYR A 4 12.80 -68.75 42.01
N ILE A 5 12.18 -67.80 42.68
CA ILE A 5 10.90 -67.22 42.26
C ILE A 5 10.90 -65.79 42.83
N PRO A 6 11.21 -64.73 42.06
CA PRO A 6 10.41 -64.30 40.89
C PRO A 6 11.25 -63.58 39.79
N LEU A 7 11.48 -64.24 38.65
CA LEU A 7 12.27 -63.65 37.55
C LEU A 7 11.45 -63.55 36.24
N ILE A 8 10.17 -63.18 36.33
CA ILE A 8 9.27 -63.06 35.15
C ILE A 8 8.42 -61.77 35.20
N SER A 9 8.89 -60.69 35.83
CA SER A 9 8.12 -59.43 35.88
C SER A 9 8.87 -58.18 35.38
N ALA A 10 10.10 -58.32 34.88
CA ALA A 10 10.94 -57.18 34.49
C ALA A 10 11.09 -56.99 32.97
N MET A 11 10.27 -57.65 32.15
CA MET A 11 10.42 -57.68 30.69
C MET A 11 9.19 -57.13 29.95
N ALA A 12 8.52 -56.12 30.52
CA ALA A 12 7.42 -55.43 29.85
C ALA A 12 7.61 -53.91 29.77
N LEU A 13 8.64 -53.36 30.44
CA LEU A 13 8.88 -51.91 30.51
C LEU A 13 9.95 -51.41 29.52
N SER A 14 10.65 -52.31 28.83
CA SER A 14 11.69 -51.93 27.86
C SER A 14 11.17 -51.65 26.45
N LEU A 15 9.88 -51.89 26.17
CA LEU A 15 9.28 -51.64 24.85
C LEU A 15 8.76 -50.19 24.68
N LEU A 16 8.72 -49.38 25.74
CA LEU A 16 8.26 -47.99 25.67
C LEU A 16 9.38 -46.95 25.44
N SER A 17 10.65 -47.33 25.61
CA SER A 17 11.80 -46.42 25.45
C SER A 17 12.16 -46.10 23.99
N ALA A 18 11.50 -46.72 23.01
CA ALA A 18 11.78 -46.52 21.59
C ALA A 18 10.82 -45.53 20.90
N CYS A 19 9.75 -45.07 21.57
CA CYS A 19 8.76 -44.18 20.94
C CYS A 19 9.06 -42.68 21.06
N ASN A 20 10.22 -42.27 21.60
CA ASN A 20 10.54 -40.86 21.78
C ASN A 20 12.04 -40.55 21.68
N ASN A 21 12.67 -40.92 20.56
CA ASN A 21 14.04 -40.50 20.20
C ASN A 21 14.01 -39.37 19.15
N ASN A 22 13.19 -38.34 19.37
CA ASN A 22 13.22 -37.12 18.57
C ASN A 22 13.38 -35.94 19.55
N ASP A 23 14.60 -35.41 19.65
CA ASP A 23 14.94 -34.24 20.48
C ASP A 23 14.48 -32.91 19.84
N GLU A 24 13.89 -32.98 18.64
CA GLU A 24 13.37 -31.83 17.91
C GLU A 24 11.91 -32.10 17.52
N PRO A 25 11.00 -31.13 17.68
CA PRO A 25 9.65 -31.28 17.15
C PRO A 25 9.77 -31.52 15.65
N GLU A 26 9.09 -32.56 15.15
CA GLU A 26 8.97 -32.81 13.72
C GLU A 26 8.23 -31.62 13.11
N VAL A 27 9.01 -30.64 12.62
CA VAL A 27 8.52 -29.62 11.73
C VAL A 27 8.20 -30.35 10.43
N VAL A 28 6.98 -30.89 10.37
CA VAL A 28 6.32 -31.17 9.09
C VAL A 28 6.15 -29.79 8.45
N GLY A 29 7.23 -29.31 7.83
CA GLY A 29 7.21 -28.16 6.97
C GLY A 29 6.15 -28.46 5.95
N GLY A 30 5.02 -27.77 6.06
CA GLY A 30 3.99 -27.79 5.04
C GLY A 30 4.65 -27.55 3.68
N PRO A 31 4.01 -28.00 2.58
CA PRO A 31 4.62 -27.97 1.25
C PRO A 31 5.32 -26.63 1.02
N ALA A 32 6.60 -26.69 0.62
CA ALA A 32 7.42 -25.51 0.38
C ALA A 32 6.61 -24.53 -0.48
N ASP A 33 6.49 -23.29 -0.01
CA ASP A 33 5.65 -22.29 -0.67
C ASP A 33 6.15 -22.14 -2.13
N PRO A 34 5.37 -22.56 -3.14
CA PRO A 34 5.79 -22.57 -4.53
C PRO A 34 6.01 -21.16 -5.10
N MET A 35 5.71 -20.11 -4.32
CA MET A 35 5.94 -18.71 -4.67
C MET A 35 7.00 -18.01 -3.79
N ALA A 36 7.70 -18.73 -2.90
CA ALA A 36 8.76 -18.16 -2.05
C ALA A 36 9.86 -17.47 -2.88
N GLU A 37 10.33 -18.10 -3.95
CA GLU A 37 11.35 -17.52 -4.84
C GLU A 37 10.80 -16.34 -5.65
N ARG A 38 9.49 -16.31 -5.91
CA ARG A 38 8.84 -15.20 -6.65
C ARG A 38 8.63 -13.97 -5.79
N LEU A 39 8.34 -14.14 -4.50
CA LEU A 39 8.26 -13.04 -3.55
C LEU A 39 9.65 -12.45 -3.25
N ALA A 40 10.69 -13.28 -3.16
CA ALA A 40 12.06 -12.82 -2.91
C ALA A 40 12.63 -11.96 -4.06
N ASN A 41 12.10 -12.11 -5.28
CA ASN A 41 12.51 -11.37 -6.47
C ASN A 41 11.47 -10.34 -6.95
N ALA A 42 10.37 -10.16 -6.21
CA ALA A 42 9.37 -9.16 -6.55
C ALA A 42 9.92 -7.77 -6.25
N ALA A 43 9.99 -6.91 -7.26
CA ALA A 43 10.26 -5.50 -7.05
C ALA A 43 9.23 -4.93 -6.05
N PRO A 44 9.62 -3.95 -5.20
CA PRO A 44 8.68 -3.28 -4.32
C PRO A 44 7.46 -2.83 -5.12
N VAL A 45 6.28 -3.28 -4.71
CA VAL A 45 5.03 -2.80 -5.32
C VAL A 45 4.93 -1.32 -4.98
N GLU A 46 5.20 -0.45 -5.96
CA GLU A 46 4.98 0.98 -5.81
C GLU A 46 3.47 1.20 -5.72
N LEU A 47 3.01 1.33 -4.47
CA LEU A 47 1.62 1.65 -4.21
C LEU A 47 1.32 3.01 -4.85
N PRO A 48 0.19 3.13 -5.60
CA PRO A 48 -0.20 4.41 -6.17
C PRO A 48 -0.26 5.44 -5.03
N PRO A 49 0.23 6.67 -5.26
CA PRO A 49 0.34 7.64 -4.19
C PRO A 49 -1.04 7.89 -3.57
N SER A 50 -1.09 7.94 -2.25
CA SER A 50 -2.33 8.24 -1.53
C SER A 50 -2.67 9.73 -1.67
N VAL A 51 -3.93 10.09 -1.40
CA VAL A 51 -4.31 11.50 -1.28
C VAL A 51 -3.80 12.03 0.05
N LYS A 52 -2.95 13.05 0.00
CA LYS A 52 -2.41 13.76 1.16
C LYS A 52 -3.39 14.81 1.67
N GLU A 53 -4.00 15.56 0.76
CA GLU A 53 -4.92 16.62 1.10
C GLU A 53 -5.96 16.81 -0.01
N SER A 54 -7.24 16.95 0.36
CA SER A 54 -8.34 17.23 -0.57
C SER A 54 -8.93 18.58 -0.25
N HIS A 55 -8.98 19.45 -1.25
CA HIS A 55 -9.58 20.79 -1.14
C HIS A 55 -10.68 20.97 -2.15
N GLN A 56 -11.77 21.58 -1.71
CA GLN A 56 -12.81 22.09 -2.59
C GLN A 56 -12.58 23.59 -2.75
N TYR A 57 -12.21 24.03 -3.95
CA TYR A 57 -11.99 25.45 -4.23
C TYR A 57 -13.17 26.07 -4.95
N ARG A 58 -13.45 27.33 -4.59
CA ARG A 58 -14.32 28.24 -5.33
C ARG A 58 -13.48 29.21 -6.14
N CYS A 59 -13.63 29.16 -7.45
CA CYS A 59 -12.92 30.03 -8.39
C CYS A 59 -13.65 31.37 -8.56
N LYS A 60 -12.93 32.37 -9.10
CA LYS A 60 -13.46 33.72 -9.36
C LYS A 60 -14.70 33.74 -10.28
N ASP A 61 -14.83 32.77 -11.17
CA ASP A 61 -16.00 32.59 -12.04
C ASP A 61 -17.18 31.90 -11.32
N ASN A 62 -17.09 31.75 -9.99
CA ASN A 62 -18.03 31.05 -9.12
C ASN A 62 -18.15 29.54 -9.41
N SER A 63 -17.25 28.97 -10.21
CA SER A 63 -17.14 27.52 -10.39
C SER A 63 -16.56 26.86 -9.14
N LEU A 64 -16.91 25.59 -8.96
CA LEU A 64 -16.37 24.73 -7.92
C LEU A 64 -15.46 23.70 -8.56
N ILE A 65 -14.24 23.57 -8.05
CA ILE A 65 -13.31 22.52 -8.45
C ILE A 65 -12.84 21.76 -7.21
N PHE A 66 -12.54 20.49 -7.38
CA PHE A 66 -12.06 19.61 -6.33
C PHE A 66 -10.65 19.18 -6.70
N VAL A 67 -9.72 19.37 -5.78
CA VAL A 67 -8.30 19.14 -6.04
C VAL A 67 -7.77 18.26 -4.94
N ASP A 68 -7.32 17.07 -5.31
CA ASP A 68 -6.65 16.15 -4.41
C ASP A 68 -5.14 16.21 -4.65
N PHE A 69 -4.42 16.70 -3.66
CA PHE A 69 -2.96 16.66 -3.63
C PHE A 69 -2.51 15.28 -3.20
N MET A 70 -1.66 14.66 -4.01
CA MET A 70 -1.16 13.31 -3.74
C MET A 70 0.09 13.37 -2.85
N SER A 71 0.37 12.26 -2.15
CA SER A 71 1.48 12.12 -1.21
C SER A 71 2.88 12.18 -1.84
N ASP A 72 2.96 12.19 -3.17
CA ASP A 72 4.21 12.32 -3.93
C ASP A 72 4.64 13.78 -4.14
N ASP A 73 3.83 14.75 -3.70
CA ASP A 73 4.03 16.21 -3.87
C ASP A 73 4.29 16.65 -5.34
N LYS A 74 3.96 15.77 -6.30
CA LYS A 74 4.16 15.96 -7.74
C LYS A 74 2.91 15.71 -8.55
N THR A 75 1.94 14.99 -7.99
CA THR A 75 0.70 14.66 -8.66
C THR A 75 -0.48 15.31 -7.95
N VAL A 76 -1.43 15.78 -8.76
CA VAL A 76 -2.70 16.34 -8.31
C VAL A 76 -3.82 15.76 -9.15
N ASN A 77 -4.93 15.38 -8.53
CA ASN A 77 -6.15 15.02 -9.25
C ASN A 77 -7.14 16.19 -9.19
N LEU A 78 -7.46 16.76 -10.35
CA LEU A 78 -8.46 17.81 -10.51
C LEU A 78 -9.78 17.21 -10.98
N ARG A 79 -10.88 17.50 -10.27
CA ARG A 79 -12.24 17.26 -10.74
C ARG A 79 -12.98 18.58 -10.86
N THR A 80 -13.65 18.79 -11.99
CA THR A 80 -14.53 19.96 -12.20
C THR A 80 -15.92 19.77 -11.61
N GLU A 81 -16.26 18.55 -11.21
CA GLU A 81 -17.53 18.17 -10.59
C GLU A 81 -17.26 17.18 -9.45
N LYS A 82 -18.15 17.10 -8.46
CA LYS A 82 -17.93 16.27 -7.26
C LYS A 82 -17.69 14.79 -7.59
N ASP A 83 -18.51 14.26 -8.50
CA ASP A 83 -18.48 12.86 -8.94
C ASP A 83 -17.90 12.72 -10.37
N GLY A 84 -17.23 13.77 -10.86
CA GLY A 84 -16.63 13.79 -12.20
C GLY A 84 -15.31 13.01 -12.26
N SER A 85 -14.91 12.63 -13.47
CA SER A 85 -13.63 11.97 -13.71
C SER A 85 -12.45 12.87 -13.29
N PRO A 86 -11.49 12.35 -12.50
CA PRO A 86 -10.30 13.11 -12.14
C PRO A 86 -9.36 13.24 -13.33
N THR A 87 -9.01 14.48 -13.66
CA THR A 87 -7.86 14.79 -14.52
C THR A 87 -6.61 14.75 -13.66
N LYS A 88 -5.67 13.88 -14.00
CA LYS A 88 -4.37 13.79 -13.33
C LYS A 88 -3.44 14.86 -13.89
N LEU A 89 -3.00 15.79 -13.03
CA LEU A 89 -1.96 16.78 -13.32
C LEU A 89 -0.66 16.35 -12.66
N VAL A 90 0.45 16.57 -13.35
CA VAL A 90 1.79 16.24 -12.89
C VAL A 90 2.66 17.48 -12.96
N ALA A 91 3.40 17.76 -11.90
CA ALA A 91 4.45 18.77 -11.87
C ALA A 91 5.80 18.14 -12.22
N ALA A 92 6.67 18.88 -12.91
CA ALA A 92 8.00 18.40 -13.24
C ALA A 92 8.89 18.26 -11.97
N ALA A 93 8.68 19.14 -10.99
CA ALA A 93 9.32 19.09 -9.69
C ALA A 93 8.36 19.53 -8.57
N PRO A 94 8.63 19.17 -7.29
CA PRO A 94 7.82 19.63 -6.17
C PRO A 94 7.83 21.16 -6.09
N GLY A 95 6.64 21.77 -5.99
CA GLY A 95 6.47 23.23 -5.95
C GLY A 95 6.38 23.91 -7.32
N GLU A 96 6.53 23.18 -8.42
CA GLU A 96 6.23 23.67 -9.76
C GLU A 96 4.74 23.57 -10.11
N PRO A 97 4.28 24.25 -11.19
CA PRO A 97 2.91 24.12 -11.67
C PRO A 97 2.58 22.67 -12.02
N PHE A 98 1.45 22.18 -11.55
CA PHE A 98 0.90 20.90 -11.97
C PHE A 98 0.25 21.10 -13.33
N THR A 99 0.62 20.31 -14.33
CA THR A 99 0.07 20.43 -15.70
C THR A 99 -0.51 19.11 -16.18
N ALA A 100 -1.52 19.15 -17.04
CA ALA A 100 -2.03 17.98 -17.74
C ALA A 100 -2.29 18.27 -19.22
N GLU A 101 -2.37 17.19 -19.99
CA GLU A 101 -2.82 17.23 -21.37
C GLU A 101 -4.21 17.89 -21.48
N GLY A 102 -4.42 18.67 -22.53
CA GLY A 102 -5.66 19.43 -22.71
C GLY A 102 -5.66 20.83 -22.08
N GLY A 103 -4.51 21.34 -21.62
CA GLY A 103 -4.37 22.75 -21.20
C GLY A 103 -4.83 23.04 -19.77
N TYR A 104 -4.82 22.02 -18.92
CA TYR A 104 -5.05 22.19 -17.48
C TYR A 104 -3.73 22.56 -16.79
N SER A 105 -3.78 23.58 -15.92
CA SER A 105 -2.65 23.93 -15.06
C SER A 105 -3.15 24.35 -13.67
N ILE A 106 -2.47 23.92 -12.61
CA ILE A 106 -2.71 24.38 -11.24
C ILE A 106 -1.39 24.86 -10.66
N GLU A 107 -1.39 26.09 -10.17
CA GLU A 107 -0.26 26.70 -9.49
C GLU A 107 -0.59 26.95 -8.01
N GLY A 108 0.32 26.52 -7.14
CA GLY A 108 0.20 26.67 -5.70
C GLY A 108 -0.45 25.47 -5.00
N THR A 109 -0.34 25.47 -3.68
CA THR A 109 -0.89 24.47 -2.77
C THR A 109 -1.51 25.17 -1.56
N GLY A 110 -2.51 24.56 -0.92
CA GLY A 110 -3.10 25.07 0.33
C GLY A 110 -4.47 25.74 0.16
N LYS A 111 -4.66 26.98 0.64
CA LYS A 111 -6.00 27.63 0.67
C LYS A 111 -6.31 28.50 -0.55
N GLN A 112 -5.30 28.83 -1.34
CA GLN A 112 -5.47 29.63 -2.55
C GLN A 112 -4.57 29.07 -3.65
N ILE A 113 -5.16 28.88 -4.82
CA ILE A 113 -4.48 28.38 -6.01
C ILE A 113 -4.84 29.22 -7.22
N THR A 114 -4.04 29.11 -8.26
CA THR A 114 -4.37 29.60 -9.59
C THR A 114 -4.63 28.41 -10.49
N ALA A 115 -5.87 28.25 -10.97
CA ALA A 115 -6.26 27.17 -11.86
C ALA A 115 -6.49 27.71 -13.27
N THR A 116 -5.88 27.07 -14.26
CA THR A 116 -6.13 27.29 -15.69
C THR A 116 -6.86 26.07 -16.22
N LEU A 117 -8.07 26.29 -16.74
CA LEU A 117 -8.90 25.26 -17.37
C LEU A 117 -8.84 25.42 -18.90
N PRO A 118 -9.05 24.35 -19.69
CA PRO A 118 -9.09 24.44 -21.15
C PRO A 118 -10.03 25.55 -21.63
N GLY A 119 -9.50 26.41 -22.50
CA GLY A 119 -10.27 27.51 -23.09
C GLY A 119 -10.63 28.65 -22.12
N LYS A 120 -10.12 28.62 -20.87
CA LYS A 120 -10.26 29.71 -19.90
C LYS A 120 -8.90 30.34 -19.58
N SER A 121 -8.92 31.60 -19.16
CA SER A 121 -7.74 32.24 -18.56
C SER A 121 -7.49 31.72 -17.15
N ALA A 122 -6.31 32.04 -16.60
CA ALA A 122 -5.96 31.72 -15.23
C ALA A 122 -6.98 32.32 -14.23
N LEU A 123 -7.61 31.46 -13.43
CA LEU A 123 -8.60 31.80 -12.42
C LEU A 123 -7.97 31.65 -11.03
N SER A 124 -8.11 32.67 -10.19
CA SER A 124 -7.79 32.50 -8.76
C SER A 124 -8.93 31.77 -8.07
N CYS A 125 -8.59 30.71 -7.33
CA CYS A 125 -9.53 29.87 -6.59
C CYS A 125 -9.14 29.78 -5.11
N LYS A 126 -10.13 29.75 -4.23
CA LYS A 126 -9.96 29.70 -2.77
C LYS A 126 -10.75 28.55 -2.14
N ALA A 127 -10.13 27.81 -1.22
CA ALA A 127 -10.75 26.74 -0.46
C ALA A 127 -11.57 27.28 0.72
#